data_AF-A0A8I3W865-F1
#
_entry.id   AF-A0A8I3W865-F1
#
_cell.length_a   1.000
_cell.length_b   1.000
_cell.length_c   1.000
_cell.angle_alpha   90.00
_cell.angle_beta   90.00
_cell.angle_gamma   90.00
#
_symmetry.space_group_name_H-M   'P 1'
#
loop_
_entity.id
_entity.type
_entity.pdbx_description
1 polymer ?
#
loop_
_entity_poly.entity_id
_entity_poly.type
_entity_poly.pdbx_seq_one_letter_code
_entity_poly.pdbx_strand_id
1 'polypeptide(L)'
;MRTLAVLAATLVMACTEAFFPFISRGKELVWGKPAESHIASILEESKCLVDTAMYATMQRNLKKREILSPAQLLSFSKLPEPTSGAIARAAEIMETSIQAMKRKVSLETQQSQHPTDALSEGLLGIVANMSGCLPYMLPPKCPNTCLANKYRLITGACNNR
;
A
#
# COMPACT_ATOMS: atom_id res chain seq x y z
N MET A 1 8.01 16.36 52.97
CA MET A 1 7.11 15.61 52.07
C MET A 1 6.83 16.33 50.75
N ARG A 2 6.57 17.64 50.74
CA ARG A 2 6.28 18.39 49.50
C ARG A 2 7.49 18.56 48.54
N THR A 3 8.69 18.71 49.08
CA THR A 3 9.93 18.90 48.29
C THR A 3 10.33 17.66 47.48
N LEU A 4 10.14 16.46 48.06
CA LEU A 4 10.38 15.18 47.38
C LEU A 4 9.39 14.95 46.22
N ALA A 5 8.12 15.35 46.39
CA ALA A 5 7.12 15.23 45.33
C ALA A 5 7.41 16.16 44.15
N VAL A 6 7.90 17.38 44.41
CA VAL A 6 8.29 18.34 43.37
C VAL A 6 9.51 17.85 42.60
N LEU A 7 10.53 17.33 43.31
CA LEU A 7 11.72 16.74 42.67
C LEU A 7 11.38 15.53 41.79
N ALA A 8 10.51 14.65 42.26
CA ALA A 8 10.04 13.51 41.48
C ALA A 8 9.27 13.94 40.23
N ALA A 9 8.38 14.94 40.34
CA ALA A 9 7.64 15.47 39.20
C ALA A 9 8.57 16.13 38.15
N THR A 10 9.59 16.87 38.60
CA THR A 10 10.57 17.48 37.68
C THR A 10 11.44 16.44 36.98
N LEU A 11 11.78 15.33 37.65
CA LEU A 11 12.57 14.26 37.05
C LEU A 11 11.77 13.49 35.98
N VAL A 12 10.49 13.23 36.23
CA VAL A 12 9.60 12.57 35.26
C VAL A 12 9.39 13.44 34.02
N MET A 13 9.15 14.74 34.19
CA MET A 13 8.99 15.67 33.07
C MET A 13 10.28 15.84 32.26
N ALA A 14 11.45 15.85 32.90
CA ALA A 14 12.73 15.87 32.20
C ALA A 14 13.00 14.56 31.42
N CYS A 15 12.60 13.41 31.99
CA CYS A 15 12.70 12.13 31.30
C CYS A 15 11.78 12.04 30.09
N THR A 16 10.56 12.58 30.15
CA THR A 16 9.66 12.60 28.98
C THR A 16 10.18 13.51 27.86
N GLU A 17 10.74 14.67 28.19
CA GLU A 17 11.27 15.61 27.19
C GLU A 17 12.63 15.18 26.60
N ALA A 18 13.41 14.33 27.28
CA ALA A 18 14.72 13.89 26.81
C ALA A 18 14.70 12.50 26.15
N PHE A 19 13.97 11.53 26.71
CA PHE A 19 13.98 10.14 26.19
C PHE A 19 13.01 9.93 25.03
N PHE A 20 11.82 10.53 25.04
CA PHE A 20 10.87 10.35 23.93
C PHE A 20 11.37 10.90 22.59
N PRO A 21 11.95 12.11 22.49
CA PRO A 21 12.47 12.56 21.21
C PRO A 21 13.70 11.76 20.76
N PHE A 22 14.47 11.16 21.67
CA PHE A 22 15.62 10.33 21.30
C PHE A 22 15.20 8.98 20.68
N ILE A 23 14.16 8.34 21.22
CA ILE A 23 13.60 7.09 20.66
C ILE A 23 12.91 7.37 19.31
N SER A 24 12.18 8.47 19.20
CA SER A 24 11.54 8.89 17.94
C SER A 24 12.56 9.28 16.87
N ARG A 25 13.59 10.04 17.24
CA ARG A 25 14.67 10.45 16.34
C ARG A 25 15.53 9.27 15.88
N GLY A 26 15.68 8.22 16.69
CA GLY A 26 16.34 6.98 16.30
C GLY A 26 15.62 6.22 15.18
N LYS A 27 14.27 6.23 15.16
CA LYS A 27 13.46 5.67 14.07
C LYS A 27 13.52 6.50 12.79
N GLU A 28 13.56 7.83 12.92
CA GLU A 28 13.68 8.75 11.78
C GLU A 28 15.07 8.74 11.13
N LEU A 29 16.14 8.58 11.92
CA LEU A 29 17.52 8.56 11.41
C LEU A 29 17.88 7.31 10.61
N VAL A 30 17.20 6.19 10.83
CA VAL A 30 17.40 4.96 10.03
C VAL A 30 16.73 5.09 8.65
N TRP A 31 15.71 5.95 8.51
CA TRP A 31 14.82 5.94 7.35
C TRP A 31 14.81 7.22 6.49
N GLY A 32 15.45 8.30 6.91
CA GLY A 32 15.19 9.64 6.35
C GLY A 32 15.66 9.93 4.91
N LYS A 33 16.58 9.14 4.33
CA LYS A 33 17.07 9.31 2.93
C LYS A 33 17.58 8.04 2.22
N PRO A 34 18.40 7.16 2.83
CA PRO A 34 18.84 5.91 2.17
C PRO A 34 17.71 4.89 2.01
N ALA A 35 16.68 4.99 2.85
CA ALA A 35 15.54 4.09 2.75
C ALA A 35 14.62 4.40 1.56
N GLU A 36 14.44 5.67 1.18
CA GLU A 36 13.61 6.00 0.01
C GLU A 36 14.19 5.44 -1.30
N SER A 37 15.51 5.52 -1.49
CA SER A 37 16.17 4.90 -2.65
C SER A 37 16.02 3.38 -2.67
N HIS A 38 16.04 2.74 -1.49
CA HIS A 38 15.89 1.30 -1.39
C HIS A 38 14.44 0.85 -1.62
N ILE A 39 13.46 1.60 -1.11
CA ILE A 39 12.03 1.40 -1.39
C ILE A 39 11.75 1.56 -2.88
N ALA A 40 12.30 2.62 -3.51
CA ALA A 40 12.13 2.85 -4.93
C ALA A 40 12.69 1.70 -5.78
N SER A 41 13.85 1.15 -5.41
CA SER A 41 14.42 -0.04 -6.06
C SER A 41 13.52 -1.26 -5.92
N ILE A 42 13.04 -1.58 -4.71
CA ILE A 42 12.12 -2.71 -4.49
C ILE A 42 10.84 -2.53 -5.31
N LEU A 43 10.33 -1.31 -5.35
CA LEU A 43 9.07 -1.02 -6.04
C LEU A 43 9.22 -1.13 -7.56
N GLU A 44 10.34 -0.68 -8.12
CA GLU A 44 10.60 -0.80 -9.56
C GLU A 44 10.79 -2.27 -9.96
N GLU A 45 11.48 -3.07 -9.14
CA GLU A 45 11.56 -4.53 -9.32
C GLU A 45 10.17 -5.18 -9.27
N SER A 46 9.36 -4.80 -8.28
CA SER A 46 8.00 -5.31 -8.11
C SER A 46 7.10 -4.94 -9.29
N LYS A 47 7.20 -3.71 -9.77
CA LYS A 47 6.50 -3.23 -10.97
C LYS A 47 6.90 -4.02 -12.22
N CYS A 48 8.19 -4.23 -12.44
CA CYS A 48 8.70 -5.04 -13.56
C CYS A 48 8.16 -6.48 -13.50
N LEU A 49 8.16 -7.09 -12.31
CA LEU A 49 7.63 -8.43 -12.09
C LEU A 49 6.13 -8.51 -12.41
N VAL A 50 5.33 -7.58 -11.88
CA VAL A 50 3.88 -7.52 -12.13
C VAL A 50 3.58 -7.29 -13.60
N ASP A 51 4.24 -6.31 -14.23
CA ASP A 51 4.03 -6.00 -15.65
C ASP A 51 4.38 -7.19 -16.55
N THR A 52 5.48 -7.87 -16.25
CA THR A 52 5.90 -9.07 -16.96
C THR A 52 4.89 -10.20 -16.78
N ALA A 53 4.40 -10.43 -15.56
CA ALA A 53 3.42 -11.47 -15.26
C ALA A 53 2.07 -11.19 -15.93
N MET A 54 1.60 -9.94 -15.89
CA MET A 54 0.37 -9.49 -16.55
C MET A 54 0.49 -9.66 -18.07
N TYR A 55 1.59 -9.19 -18.67
CA TYR A 55 1.85 -9.33 -20.10
C TYR A 55 1.92 -10.79 -20.53
N ALA A 56 2.65 -11.64 -19.80
CA ALA A 56 2.74 -13.06 -20.10
C ALA A 56 1.38 -13.76 -19.99
N THR A 57 0.56 -13.38 -19.01
CA THR A 57 -0.80 -13.90 -18.84
C THR A 57 -1.71 -13.47 -19.99
N MET A 58 -1.65 -12.20 -20.39
CA MET A 58 -2.36 -11.70 -21.57
C MET A 58 -1.97 -12.49 -22.82
N GLN A 59 -0.66 -12.65 -23.08
CA GLN A 59 -0.16 -13.40 -24.24
C GLN A 59 -0.61 -14.85 -24.25
N ARG A 60 -0.56 -15.54 -23.10
CA ARG A 60 -1.08 -16.92 -22.99
C ARG A 60 -2.58 -17.00 -23.26
N ASN A 61 -3.36 -16.03 -22.76
CA ASN A 61 -4.78 -15.97 -23.03
C ASN A 61 -5.07 -15.77 -24.52
N LEU A 62 -4.33 -14.89 -25.21
CA LEU A 62 -4.47 -14.68 -26.64
C LEU A 62 -4.14 -15.94 -27.44
N LYS A 63 -3.01 -16.61 -27.15
CA LYS A 63 -2.62 -17.87 -27.81
C LYS A 63 -3.64 -19.00 -27.58
N LYS A 64 -4.15 -19.14 -26.35
CA LYS A 64 -5.21 -20.13 -26.05
C LYS A 64 -6.49 -19.86 -26.84
N ARG A 65 -6.73 -18.61 -27.25
CA ARG A 65 -7.92 -18.17 -28.00
C ARG A 65 -7.81 -18.34 -29.52
N GLU A 66 -6.65 -18.77 -30.06
CA GLU A 66 -6.50 -19.10 -31.48
C GLU A 66 -7.26 -20.39 -31.87
N ILE A 67 -7.65 -21.21 -30.88
CA ILE A 67 -8.38 -22.47 -31.08
C ILE A 67 -9.89 -22.18 -31.10
N LEU A 68 -10.42 -21.72 -32.23
CA LEU A 68 -11.81 -21.28 -32.40
C LEU A 68 -12.84 -22.21 -31.74
N SER A 69 -13.33 -21.84 -30.56
CA SER A 69 -14.47 -22.49 -29.91
C SER A 69 -15.47 -21.44 -29.41
N PRO A 70 -16.78 -21.76 -29.37
CA PRO A 70 -17.81 -20.84 -28.86
C PRO A 70 -17.51 -20.34 -27.44
N ALA A 71 -16.93 -21.20 -26.59
CA ALA A 71 -16.53 -20.84 -25.24
C ALA A 71 -15.44 -19.75 -25.20
N GLN A 72 -14.53 -19.73 -26.18
CA GLN A 72 -13.51 -18.68 -26.27
C GLN A 72 -14.07 -17.34 -26.74
N LEU A 73 -15.04 -17.33 -27.65
CA LEU A 73 -15.71 -16.09 -28.07
C LEU A 73 -16.43 -15.43 -26.90
N LEU A 74 -17.07 -16.21 -26.03
CA LEU A 74 -17.71 -15.68 -24.82
C LEU A 74 -16.69 -15.18 -23.77
N SER A 75 -15.46 -15.71 -23.80
CA SER A 75 -14.40 -15.32 -22.86
C SER A 75 -13.85 -13.89 -23.09
N PHE A 76 -14.14 -13.25 -24.23
CA PHE A 76 -13.73 -11.86 -24.47
C PHE A 76 -14.39 -10.88 -23.50
N SER A 77 -15.66 -11.15 -23.12
CA SER A 77 -16.39 -10.37 -22.10
C SER A 77 -15.78 -10.46 -20.70
N LYS A 78 -14.87 -11.42 -20.46
CA LYS A 78 -14.21 -11.64 -19.17
C LYS A 78 -12.89 -10.88 -19.04
N LEU A 79 -12.45 -10.15 -20.07
CA LEU A 79 -11.28 -9.29 -19.96
C LEU A 79 -11.61 -8.09 -19.06
N PRO A 80 -10.70 -7.72 -18.13
CA PRO A 80 -10.90 -6.55 -17.31
C PRO A 80 -10.97 -5.29 -18.18
N GLU A 81 -11.94 -4.42 -17.87
CA GLU A 81 -11.99 -3.06 -18.40
C GLU A 81 -10.66 -2.33 -18.08
N PRO A 82 -10.17 -1.41 -18.93
CA PRO A 82 -8.94 -0.65 -18.66
C PRO A 82 -8.82 -0.07 -17.25
N THR A 83 -9.91 0.46 -16.70
CA THR A 83 -9.96 1.01 -15.33
C THR A 83 -9.75 -0.07 -14.28
N SER A 84 -10.48 -1.18 -14.38
CA SER A 84 -10.33 -2.36 -13.51
C SER A 84 -8.93 -2.96 -13.61
N GLY A 85 -8.36 -3.00 -14.82
CA GLY A 85 -6.99 -3.44 -15.05
C GLY A 85 -5.96 -2.54 -14.38
N ALA A 86 -6.13 -1.22 -14.43
CA ALA A 86 -5.25 -0.28 -13.75
C ALA A 86 -5.32 -0.41 -12.21
N ILE A 87 -6.53 -0.61 -11.67
CA ILE A 87 -6.75 -0.85 -10.23
C ILE A 87 -6.07 -2.16 -9.79
N ALA A 88 -6.32 -3.25 -10.52
CA ALA A 88 -5.72 -4.54 -10.23
C ALA A 88 -4.19 -4.48 -10.30
N ARG A 89 -3.65 -3.83 -11.34
CA ARG A 89 -2.20 -3.62 -11.48
C ARG A 89 -1.61 -2.86 -10.29
N ALA A 90 -2.23 -1.75 -9.88
CA ALA A 90 -1.75 -0.96 -8.74
C ALA A 90 -1.79 -1.76 -7.43
N ALA A 91 -2.83 -2.57 -7.22
CA ALA A 91 -2.97 -3.45 -6.07
C ALA A 91 -1.89 -4.55 -6.06
N GLU A 92 -1.63 -5.19 -7.20
CA GLU A 92 -0.57 -6.20 -7.33
C GLU A 92 0.82 -5.61 -7.08
N ILE A 93 1.11 -4.40 -7.56
CA ILE A 93 2.39 -3.73 -7.28
C ILE A 93 2.54 -3.44 -5.79
N MET A 94 1.49 -2.96 -5.14
CA MET A 94 1.49 -2.70 -3.70
C MET A 94 1.78 -3.98 -2.91
N GLU A 95 1.03 -5.05 -3.16
CA GLU A 95 1.15 -6.33 -2.46
C GLU A 95 2.52 -6.97 -2.67
N THR A 96 2.98 -7.05 -3.92
CA THR A 96 4.31 -7.61 -4.25
C THR A 96 5.44 -6.83 -3.59
N SER A 97 5.33 -5.50 -3.55
CA SER A 97 6.32 -4.64 -2.88
C SER A 97 6.33 -4.87 -1.37
N ILE A 98 5.15 -4.92 -0.72
CA ILE A 98 5.02 -5.23 0.71
C ILE A 98 5.64 -6.59 1.02
N GLN A 99 5.35 -7.62 0.22
CA GLN A 99 5.92 -8.95 0.40
C GLN A 99 7.44 -8.95 0.25
N ALA A 100 7.99 -8.24 -0.75
CA ALA A 100 9.42 -8.11 -0.94
C ALA A 100 10.11 -7.40 0.25
N MET A 101 9.51 -6.32 0.77
CA MET A 101 10.00 -5.63 1.96
C MET A 101 9.95 -6.53 3.20
N LYS A 102 8.84 -7.24 3.43
CA LYS A 102 8.72 -8.19 4.55
C LYS A 102 9.78 -9.27 4.52
N ARG A 103 10.08 -9.83 3.33
CA ARG A 103 11.15 -10.83 3.16
C ARG A 103 12.52 -10.27 3.50
N LYS A 104 12.84 -9.04 3.05
CA LYS A 104 14.12 -8.39 3.39
C LYS A 104 14.26 -8.12 4.90
N VAL A 105 13.22 -7.58 5.53
CA VAL A 105 13.22 -7.32 6.99
C VAL A 105 13.38 -8.62 7.79
N SER A 106 12.71 -9.70 7.37
CA SER A 106 12.85 -11.01 8.01
C SER A 106 14.25 -11.63 7.85
N LEU A 107 15.00 -11.28 6.81
CA LEU A 107 16.37 -11.75 6.61
C LEU A 107 17.37 -10.96 7.48
N GLU A 108 17.16 -9.66 7.63
CA GLU A 108 18.01 -8.78 8.43
C GLU A 108 17.76 -8.94 9.94
N THR A 109 16.51 -9.14 10.31
CA THR A 109 16.08 -9.35 11.69
C THR A 109 15.75 -10.83 11.85
N GLN A 110 16.67 -11.65 12.37
CA GLN A 110 16.44 -13.08 12.68
C GLN A 110 15.34 -13.33 13.74
N GLN A 111 14.51 -12.34 14.05
CA GLN A 111 13.58 -12.34 15.15
C GLN A 111 12.14 -12.31 14.65
N SER A 112 11.31 -13.16 15.25
CA SER A 112 9.88 -13.29 15.02
C SER A 112 9.12 -12.02 15.44
N GLN A 113 9.22 -10.95 14.67
CA GLN A 113 8.28 -9.84 14.81
C GLN A 113 6.91 -10.25 14.27
N HIS A 114 5.84 -9.81 14.92
CA HIS A 114 4.49 -10.05 14.41
C HIS A 114 4.37 -9.44 12.99
N PRO A 115 3.68 -10.12 12.04
CA PRO A 115 3.60 -9.68 10.64
C PRO A 115 3.07 -8.26 10.42
N THR A 116 2.34 -7.74 11.42
CA THR A 116 1.73 -6.41 11.44
C THR A 116 2.69 -5.31 11.89
N ASP A 117 3.76 -5.66 12.64
CA ASP A 117 4.69 -4.69 13.23
C ASP A 117 5.89 -4.38 12.32
N ALA A 118 6.05 -5.09 11.21
CA ALA A 118 7.26 -5.02 10.38
C ALA A 118 7.35 -3.74 9.52
N LEU A 119 6.24 -3.06 9.22
CA LEU A 119 6.23 -1.88 8.34
C LEU A 119 5.47 -0.71 8.99
N SER A 120 6.11 0.47 9.04
CA SER A 120 5.51 1.70 9.55
C SER A 120 4.38 2.20 8.63
N GLU A 121 3.37 2.87 9.19
CA GLU A 121 2.29 3.52 8.44
C GLU A 121 2.81 4.51 7.39
N GLY A 122 3.85 5.30 7.72
CA GLY A 122 4.46 6.23 6.77
C GLY A 122 5.09 5.51 5.57
N LEU A 123 5.71 4.35 5.81
CA LEU A 123 6.25 3.51 4.75
C LEU A 123 5.14 3.00 3.83
N LEU A 124 4.05 2.48 4.41
CA LEU A 124 2.90 1.99 3.66
C LEU A 124 2.29 3.13 2.82
N GLY A 125 2.25 4.35 3.34
CA GLY A 125 1.84 5.54 2.59
C GLY A 125 2.71 5.83 1.37
N ILE A 126 4.04 5.75 1.52
CA ILE A 126 4.99 5.95 0.40
C ILE A 126 4.77 4.86 -0.67
N VAL A 127 4.66 3.60 -0.26
CA VAL A 127 4.48 2.46 -1.17
C VAL A 127 3.11 2.55 -1.86
N ALA A 128 2.05 2.93 -1.15
CA ALA A 128 0.72 3.15 -1.73
C ALA A 128 0.73 4.28 -2.77
N ASN A 129 1.48 5.35 -2.50
CA ASN A 129 1.62 6.47 -3.43
C ASN A 129 2.38 6.05 -4.69
N MET A 130 3.56 5.42 -4.54
CA MET A 130 4.38 5.06 -5.68
C MET A 130 3.80 3.88 -6.50
N SER A 131 3.10 2.93 -5.86
CA SER A 131 2.37 1.86 -6.56
C SER A 131 1.15 2.36 -7.33
N GLY A 132 0.68 3.57 -7.04
CA GLY A 132 -0.55 4.13 -7.59
C GLY A 132 -1.82 3.55 -6.98
N CYS A 133 -1.72 2.83 -5.86
CA CYS A 133 -2.87 2.25 -5.17
C CYS A 133 -3.62 3.28 -4.29
N LEU A 134 -2.93 4.34 -3.87
CA LEU A 134 -3.46 5.35 -2.94
C LEU A 134 -4.84 5.93 -3.35
N PRO A 135 -5.13 6.29 -4.61
CA PRO A 135 -6.44 6.81 -5.00
C PRO A 135 -7.58 5.81 -4.83
N TYR A 136 -7.28 4.51 -4.81
CA TYR A 136 -8.26 3.43 -4.73
C TYR A 136 -8.47 2.93 -3.29
N MET A 137 -7.58 3.28 -2.37
CA MET A 137 -7.73 2.97 -0.94
C MET A 137 -8.61 3.99 -0.21
N LEU A 138 -8.74 5.20 -0.76
CA LEU A 138 -9.51 6.28 -0.15
C LEU A 138 -10.99 6.19 -0.55
N PRO A 139 -11.92 6.59 0.34
CA PRO A 139 -13.32 6.73 -0.01
C PRO A 139 -13.46 7.65 -1.24
N PRO A 140 -14.25 7.26 -2.25
CA PRO A 140 -14.41 8.10 -3.43
C PRO A 140 -15.10 9.40 -3.04
N LYS A 141 -14.69 10.51 -3.68
CA LYS A 141 -15.36 11.79 -3.51
C LYS A 141 -16.71 11.73 -4.22
N CYS A 142 -17.79 11.78 -3.43
CA CYS A 142 -19.13 11.77 -3.98
C CYS A 142 -19.50 13.13 -4.59
N PRO A 143 -19.93 13.17 -5.86
CA PRO A 143 -20.37 14.41 -6.49
C PRO A 143 -21.65 14.91 -5.83
N ASN A 144 -21.72 16.21 -5.54
CA ASN A 144 -22.95 16.86 -5.06
C ASN A 144 -23.68 17.51 -6.24
N THR A 145 -24.31 16.68 -7.07
CA THR A 145 -25.14 17.12 -8.20
C THR A 145 -26.57 16.63 -8.03
N CYS A 146 -27.52 17.26 -8.74
CA CYS A 146 -28.93 16.84 -8.71
C CYS A 146 -29.10 15.35 -9.05
N LEU A 147 -28.34 14.83 -10.02
CA LEU A 147 -28.37 13.42 -10.40
C LEU A 147 -27.79 12.51 -9.31
N ALA A 148 -26.68 12.90 -8.68
CA ALA A 148 -26.06 12.12 -7.61
C ALA A 148 -26.90 12.09 -6.32
N ASN A 149 -27.71 13.12 -6.08
CA ASN A 149 -28.68 13.12 -4.97
C ASN A 149 -29.90 12.23 -5.26
N LYS A 150 -30.25 12.03 -6.54
CA LYS A 150 -31.38 11.19 -6.95
C LYS A 150 -31.02 9.71 -7.12
N TYR A 151 -29.82 9.42 -7.61
CA TYR A 151 -29.37 8.08 -7.97
C TYR A 151 -28.03 7.73 -7.32
N ARG A 152 -27.91 6.50 -6.82
CA ARG A 152 -26.63 5.95 -6.33
C ARG A 152 -25.69 5.62 -7.51
N LEU A 153 -24.38 5.63 -7.24
CA LEU A 153 -23.40 5.07 -8.18
C LEU A 153 -23.61 3.56 -8.34
N ILE A 154 -23.30 3.01 -9.52
CA ILE A 154 -23.41 1.58 -9.81
C ILE A 154 -22.57 0.72 -8.85
N THR A 155 -21.43 1.25 -8.43
CA THR A 155 -20.54 0.62 -7.45
C THR A 155 -21.10 0.64 -6.02
N GLY A 156 -22.14 1.43 -5.76
CA GLY A 156 -22.69 1.68 -4.43
C GLY A 156 -21.82 2.57 -3.55
N ALA A 157 -20.66 3.02 -4.02
CA ALA A 157 -19.69 3.76 -3.20
C ALA A 157 -20.18 5.16 -2.80
N CYS A 158 -21.05 5.75 -3.61
CA CYS A 158 -21.83 6.93 -3.24
C CYS A 158 -23.31 6.55 -3.27
N ASN A 159 -23.97 6.71 -2.13
CA ASN A 159 -25.39 6.48 -1.99
C ASN A 159 -26.17 7.78 -2.19
N ASN A 160 -27.43 7.66 -2.64
CA ASN A 160 -28.36 8.78 -2.54
C ASN A 160 -28.53 9.12 -1.04
N ARG A 161 -28.58 10.41 -0.76
CA ARG A 161 -28.65 10.90 0.61
C ARG A 161 -30.10 11.08 1.04
#